data_AF-A0A377WFT2-F1
#
_entry.id   AF-A0A377WFT2-F1
#
_cell.length_a   1.000
_cell.length_b   1.000
_cell.length_c   1.000
_cell.angle_alpha   90.00
_cell.angle_beta   90.00
_cell.angle_gamma   90.00
#
_symmetry.space_group_name_H-M   'P 1'
#
loop_
_entity.id
_entity.type
_entity.pdbx_description
1 polymer ?
#
loop_
_entity_poly.entity_id
_entity_poly.type
_entity_poly.pdbx_seq_one_letter_code
_entity_poly.pdbx_strand_id
1 'polypeptide(L)'
;MYTCGPAALNEAVKAAAERHQVPASQLHFEQFILEDKSGEAFTLVLARSGREFTVPQDMTILQVIENNKAAKVECLCREGVCGTCETMILEGEADHRDQYYSEEEKASQQSMLICCSRAKGGRLVLDL
;
A
#
# COMPACT_ATOMS: atom_id res chain seq x y z
N MET A 1 17.75 -17.96 -8.49
CA MET A 1 18.49 -16.72 -8.20
C MET A 1 17.54 -15.78 -7.47
N TYR A 2 17.96 -15.29 -6.31
CA TYR A 2 17.21 -14.33 -5.50
C TYR A 2 17.99 -13.02 -5.49
N THR A 3 17.32 -11.90 -5.71
CA THR A 3 17.95 -10.58 -5.62
C THR A 3 16.99 -9.56 -5.04
N CYS A 4 17.54 -8.63 -4.28
CA CYS A 4 16.83 -7.54 -3.65
C CYS A 4 17.76 -6.32 -3.69
N GLY A 5 17.24 -5.20 -4.17
CA GLY A 5 17.99 -3.96 -4.28
C GLY A 5 17.26 -2.91 -5.11
N PRO A 6 17.93 -1.79 -5.41
CA PRO A 6 17.35 -0.73 -6.22
C PRO A 6 16.86 -1.24 -7.58
N ALA A 7 15.86 -0.58 -8.15
CA ALA A 7 15.29 -0.95 -9.45
C ALA A 7 16.37 -1.22 -10.52
N ALA A 8 17.40 -0.36 -10.58
CA ALA A 8 18.52 -0.51 -11.51
C ALA A 8 19.29 -1.83 -11.35
N LEU A 9 19.48 -2.31 -10.12
CA LEU A 9 20.14 -3.60 -9.86
C LEU A 9 19.25 -4.76 -10.31
N ASN A 10 17.97 -4.73 -9.92
CA ASN A 10 17.02 -5.79 -10.27
C ASN A 10 16.87 -5.91 -11.80
N GLU A 11 16.77 -4.79 -12.51
CA GLU A 11 16.74 -4.76 -13.98
C GLU A 11 18.04 -5.26 -14.62
N ALA A 12 19.20 -4.91 -14.07
CA ALA A 12 20.48 -5.44 -14.54
C ALA A 12 20.58 -6.97 -14.38
N VAL A 13 20.07 -7.50 -13.26
CA VAL A 13 20.02 -8.94 -12.99
C VAL A 13 19.04 -9.64 -13.93
N LYS A 14 17.86 -9.08 -14.19
CA LYS A 14 16.90 -9.60 -15.19
C LYS A 14 17.54 -9.67 -16.58
N ALA A 15 18.16 -8.58 -17.04
CA ALA A 15 18.82 -8.52 -18.34
C ALA A 15 20.01 -9.48 -18.45
N ALA A 16 20.74 -9.74 -17.36
CA ALA A 16 21.78 -10.75 -17.33
C ALA A 16 21.19 -12.18 -17.40
N ALA A 17 20.14 -12.45 -16.63
CA ALA A 17 19.47 -13.75 -16.60
C ALA A 17 18.89 -14.12 -17.97
N GLU A 18 18.25 -13.17 -18.66
CA GLU A 18 17.71 -13.35 -20.00
C GLU A 18 18.82 -13.70 -21.01
N ARG A 19 19.94 -12.97 -20.99
CA ARG A 19 21.11 -13.27 -21.85
C ARG A 19 21.67 -14.67 -21.64
N HIS A 20 21.55 -15.20 -20.42
CA HIS A 20 22.01 -16.55 -20.06
C HIS A 20 20.89 -17.61 -20.12
N GLN A 21 19.70 -17.26 -20.65
CA GLN A 21 18.56 -18.16 -20.79
C GLN A 21 18.13 -18.82 -19.47
N VAL A 22 18.29 -18.10 -18.35
CA VAL A 22 17.81 -18.58 -17.05
C VAL A 22 16.28 -18.54 -17.06
N PRO A 23 15.59 -19.66 -16.73
CA PRO A 23 14.14 -19.68 -16.70
C PRO A 23 13.58 -18.66 -15.70
N ALA A 24 12.52 -17.93 -16.10
CA ALA A 24 11.88 -16.94 -15.23
C ALA A 24 11.38 -17.53 -13.91
N SER A 25 10.97 -18.80 -13.91
CA SER A 25 10.56 -19.53 -12.70
C SER A 25 11.67 -19.71 -11.66
N GLN A 26 12.92 -19.51 -12.04
CA GLN A 26 14.09 -19.55 -11.15
C GLN A 26 14.57 -18.16 -10.75
N LEU A 27 13.88 -17.10 -11.17
CA LEU A 27 14.21 -15.72 -10.82
C LEU A 27 13.21 -15.20 -9.79
N HIS A 28 13.71 -14.74 -8.66
CA HIS A 28 12.89 -14.18 -7.60
C HIS A 28 13.46 -12.82 -7.23
N PHE A 29 12.60 -11.80 -7.23
CA PHE A 29 12.97 -10.42 -6.97
C PHE A 29 12.10 -9.86 -5.85
N GLU A 30 12.73 -9.07 -5.00
CA GLU A 30 12.03 -8.20 -4.06
C GLU A 30 12.45 -6.75 -4.35
N GLN A 31 11.48 -5.84 -4.37
CA GLN A 31 11.72 -4.44 -4.70
C GLN A 31 11.00 -3.51 -3.72
N PHE A 32 11.80 -2.82 -2.90
CA PHE A 32 11.31 -1.73 -2.05
C PHE A 32 11.34 -0.44 -2.86
N ILE A 33 10.17 -0.01 -3.33
CA ILE A 33 10.00 1.28 -4.01
C ILE A 33 9.47 2.28 -3.00
N LEU A 34 10.12 3.43 -2.90
CA LEU A 34 9.53 4.59 -2.25
C LEU A 34 8.49 5.17 -3.20
N GLU A 35 7.24 4.75 -3.06
CA GLU A 35 6.14 5.41 -3.77
C GLU A 35 5.85 6.76 -3.14
N ASP A 36 5.49 7.73 -3.98
CA ASP A 36 4.96 9.00 -3.50
C ASP A 36 3.66 8.71 -2.75
N LYS A 37 3.64 8.98 -1.44
CA LYS A 37 2.46 8.80 -0.57
C LYS A 37 1.57 10.04 -0.57
N SER A 38 1.94 11.07 -1.33
CA SER A 38 1.18 12.30 -1.46
C SER A 38 -0.01 12.15 -2.41
N GLY A 39 -1.06 12.93 -2.22
CA GLY A 39 -2.21 12.93 -3.12
C GLY A 39 -3.24 13.95 -2.69
N GLU A 40 -4.44 13.91 -3.26
CA GLU A 40 -5.50 14.83 -2.83
C GLU A 40 -5.92 14.55 -1.38
N ALA A 41 -6.38 15.60 -0.70
CA ALA A 41 -6.91 15.47 0.64
C ALA A 41 -8.30 14.85 0.58
N PHE A 42 -8.63 13.99 1.56
CA PHE A 42 -9.92 13.32 1.61
C PHE A 42 -10.40 13.12 3.05
N THR A 43 -11.69 12.84 3.20
CA THR A 43 -12.33 12.52 4.46
C THR A 43 -12.19 11.03 4.77
N LEU A 44 -11.65 10.71 5.94
CA LEU A 44 -11.55 9.36 6.50
C LEU A 44 -12.56 9.20 7.63
N VAL A 45 -13.35 8.13 7.59
CA VAL A 45 -14.26 7.75 8.68
C VAL A 45 -13.88 6.38 9.22
N LEU A 46 -13.78 6.29 10.54
CA LEU A 46 -13.54 5.03 11.25
C LEU A 46 -14.89 4.52 11.79
N ALA A 47 -15.47 3.51 11.14
CA ALA A 47 -16.86 3.11 11.36
C ALA A 47 -17.17 2.62 12.77
N ARG A 48 -16.23 1.96 13.45
CA ARG A 48 -16.44 1.40 14.80
C ARG A 48 -16.51 2.48 15.86
N SER A 49 -15.78 3.58 15.65
CA SER A 49 -15.77 4.73 16.56
C SER A 49 -16.71 5.87 16.13
N GLY A 50 -17.14 5.88 14.86
CA GLY A 50 -17.89 6.98 14.26
C GLY A 50 -17.09 8.28 14.09
N ARG A 51 -15.77 8.25 14.28
CA ARG A 51 -14.92 9.44 14.18
C ARG A 51 -14.56 9.73 12.73
N GLU A 52 -14.50 11.02 12.41
CA GLU A 52 -14.14 11.53 11.10
C GLU A 52 -12.86 12.38 11.19
N PHE A 53 -11.99 12.23 10.19
CA PHE A 53 -10.73 12.94 10.07
C PHE A 53 -10.51 13.41 8.64
N THR A 54 -9.72 14.46 8.47
CA THR A 54 -9.15 14.82 7.17
C THR A 54 -7.79 14.15 7.03
N VAL A 55 -7.57 13.43 5.94
CA VAL A 55 -6.24 12.98 5.51
C VAL A 55 -5.67 14.05 4.59
N PRO A 56 -4.67 14.84 5.02
CA PRO A 56 -4.09 15.89 4.19
C PRO A 56 -3.25 15.28 3.06
N GLN A 57 -2.81 16.15 2.14
CA GLN A 57 -2.12 15.73 0.93
C GLN A 57 -0.79 15.03 1.20
N ASP A 58 -0.14 15.35 2.31
CA ASP A 58 1.21 14.95 2.70
C ASP A 58 1.24 13.87 3.81
N MET A 59 0.08 13.34 4.20
CA MET A 59 0.00 12.28 5.22
C MET A 59 -0.74 11.05 4.71
N THR A 60 -0.35 9.89 5.25
CA THR A 60 -1.04 8.62 5.07
C THR A 60 -2.19 8.46 6.06
N ILE A 61 -3.12 7.56 5.75
CA ILE A 61 -4.21 7.15 6.67
C ILE A 61 -3.62 6.69 8.01
N LEU A 62 -2.58 5.84 7.96
CA LEU A 62 -1.89 5.35 9.15
C LEU A 62 -1.36 6.50 10.03
N GLN A 63 -0.68 7.50 9.44
CA GLN A 63 -0.16 8.64 10.20
C GLN A 63 -1.28 9.45 10.87
N VAL A 64 -2.40 9.66 10.17
CA VAL A 64 -3.57 10.35 10.74
C VAL A 64 -4.14 9.56 11.92
N ILE A 65 -4.24 8.23 11.81
CA ILE A 65 -4.71 7.37 12.90
C ILE A 65 -3.75 7.41 14.10
N GLU A 66 -2.44 7.29 13.87
CA GLU A 66 -1.41 7.30 14.92
C GLU A 66 -1.37 8.64 15.65
N ASN A 67 -1.34 9.76 14.91
CA ASN A 67 -1.27 11.12 15.47
C ASN A 67 -2.50 11.44 16.34
N ASN A 68 -3.68 10.96 15.93
CA ASN A 68 -4.93 11.22 16.65
C ASN A 68 -5.28 10.13 17.67
N LYS A 69 -4.41 9.11 17.84
CA LYS A 69 -4.67 7.91 18.63
C LYS A 69 -6.06 7.35 18.36
N ALA A 70 -6.40 7.24 17.07
CA ALA A 70 -7.77 7.04 16.62
C ALA A 70 -8.22 5.57 16.73
N ALA A 71 -7.30 4.65 16.45
CA ALA A 71 -7.48 3.21 16.54
C ALA A 71 -6.12 2.53 16.81
N LYS A 72 -6.14 1.27 17.24
CA LYS A 72 -4.94 0.44 17.30
C LYS A 72 -4.78 -0.26 15.95
N VAL A 73 -3.67 0.02 15.27
CA VAL A 73 -3.31 -0.62 14.01
C VAL A 73 -1.89 -1.14 14.13
N GLU A 74 -1.66 -2.38 13.70
CA GLU A 74 -0.31 -2.93 13.56
C GLU A 74 0.24 -2.56 12.18
N CYS A 75 1.48 -2.09 12.14
CA CYS A 75 2.17 -1.82 10.87
C CYS A 75 3.67 -2.06 11.03
N LEU A 76 4.24 -2.87 10.15
CA LEU A 76 5.65 -3.24 10.19
C LEU A 76 6.46 -2.51 9.12
N CYS A 77 6.20 -2.77 7.84
CA CYS A 77 7.05 -2.25 6.77
C CYS A 77 6.82 -0.76 6.45
N ARG A 78 5.60 -0.25 6.64
CA ARG A 78 5.15 1.10 6.23
C ARG A 78 5.29 1.42 4.73
N GLU A 79 5.61 0.44 3.90
CA GLU A 79 5.88 0.58 2.46
C GLU A 79 4.92 -0.23 1.56
N GLY A 80 3.81 -0.74 2.10
CA GLY A 80 2.81 -1.44 1.28
C GLY A 80 3.25 -2.82 0.77
N VAL A 81 4.13 -3.52 1.50
CA VAL A 81 4.68 -4.82 1.09
C VAL A 81 4.24 -5.97 2.00
N CYS A 82 4.12 -5.74 3.31
CA CYS A 82 3.98 -6.84 4.28
C CYS A 82 2.55 -7.23 4.66
N GLY A 83 1.53 -6.49 4.21
CA GLY A 83 0.12 -6.77 4.51
C GLY A 83 -0.34 -6.48 5.96
N THR A 84 0.55 -6.22 6.92
CA THR A 84 0.17 -6.13 8.35
C THR A 84 -0.88 -5.05 8.67
N CYS A 85 -0.86 -3.94 7.93
CA CYS A 85 -1.80 -2.84 8.12
C CYS A 85 -3.02 -2.93 7.18
N GLU A 86 -3.40 -4.14 6.78
CA GLU A 86 -4.62 -4.38 6.01
C GLU A 86 -5.85 -3.89 6.78
N THR A 87 -6.76 -3.22 6.09
CA THR A 87 -8.01 -2.71 6.66
C THR A 87 -9.12 -2.80 5.64
N MET A 88 -10.28 -3.30 6.08
CA MET A 88 -11.46 -3.46 5.24
C MET A 88 -12.08 -2.10 4.87
N ILE A 89 -12.48 -1.96 3.61
CA ILE A 89 -13.19 -0.80 3.09
C ILE A 89 -14.69 -1.07 3.23
N LEU A 90 -15.42 -0.14 3.83
CA LEU A 90 -16.88 -0.21 3.99
C LEU A 90 -17.62 0.70 3.00
N GLU A 91 -16.99 1.82 2.61
CA GLU A 91 -17.53 2.77 1.63
C GLU A 91 -16.38 3.55 0.97
N GLY A 92 -16.50 3.81 -0.32
CA GLY A 92 -15.51 4.52 -1.13
C GLY A 92 -14.56 3.58 -1.87
N GLU A 93 -13.62 4.15 -2.62
CA GLU A 93 -12.62 3.41 -3.38
C GLU A 93 -11.20 3.80 -2.95
N ALA A 94 -10.36 2.80 -2.74
CA ALA A 94 -8.94 2.95 -2.53
C ALA A 94 -8.18 3.24 -3.83
N ASP A 95 -7.28 4.21 -3.74
CA ASP A 95 -6.15 4.40 -4.63
C ASP A 95 -5.01 3.49 -4.12
N HIS A 96 -4.94 2.29 -4.68
CA HIS A 96 -3.97 1.26 -4.27
C HIS A 96 -2.56 1.64 -4.70
N ARG A 97 -1.66 1.69 -3.71
CA ARG A 97 -0.24 2.04 -3.84
C ARG A 97 0.66 1.00 -3.17
N ASP A 98 0.14 -0.22 -3.15
CA ASP A 98 0.78 -1.37 -2.52
C ASP A 98 1.23 -2.37 -3.58
N GLN A 99 2.27 -3.11 -3.23
CA GLN A 99 2.79 -4.24 -4.01
C GLN A 99 2.32 -5.58 -3.42
N TYR A 100 1.35 -5.55 -2.51
CA TYR A 100 0.87 -6.71 -1.78
C TYR A 100 -0.27 -7.41 -2.51
N TYR A 101 -1.27 -6.65 -2.95
CA TYR A 101 -2.42 -7.19 -3.66
C TYR A 101 -2.15 -7.44 -5.16
N SER A 102 -2.77 -8.49 -5.70
CA SER A 102 -2.91 -8.67 -7.15
C SER A 102 -3.81 -7.58 -7.75
N GLU A 103 -3.77 -7.42 -9.07
CA GLU A 103 -4.66 -6.46 -9.74
C GLU A 103 -6.14 -6.85 -9.61
N GLU A 104 -6.48 -8.14 -9.52
CA GLU A 104 -7.86 -8.57 -9.25
C GLU A 104 -8.28 -8.22 -7.82
N GLU A 105 -7.41 -8.41 -6.84
CA GLU A 105 -7.67 -8.05 -5.44
C GLU A 105 -7.84 -6.54 -5.28
N LYS A 106 -6.98 -5.73 -5.91
CA LYS A 106 -7.13 -4.26 -5.96
C LYS A 106 -8.45 -3.87 -6.62
N ALA A 107 -8.84 -4.52 -7.71
CA ALA A 107 -10.10 -4.23 -8.40
C ALA A 107 -11.34 -4.57 -7.54
N SER A 108 -11.21 -5.50 -6.59
CA SER A 108 -12.32 -5.89 -5.70
C SER A 108 -12.71 -4.83 -4.68
N GLN A 109 -11.78 -3.90 -4.34
CA GLN A 109 -11.99 -2.81 -3.38
C GLN A 109 -12.48 -3.30 -2.00
N GLN A 110 -12.14 -4.53 -1.60
CA GLN A 110 -12.57 -5.11 -0.32
C GLN A 110 -11.75 -4.60 0.87
N SER A 111 -10.45 -4.41 0.67
CA SER A 111 -9.51 -3.97 1.70
C SER A 111 -8.37 -3.16 1.09
N MET A 112 -7.59 -2.49 1.94
CA MET A 112 -6.43 -1.71 1.54
C MET A 112 -5.34 -1.74 2.60
N LEU A 113 -4.11 -1.39 2.20
CA LEU A 113 -3.02 -1.13 3.14
C LEU A 113 -2.93 0.35 3.49
N ILE A 114 -3.32 0.71 4.72
CA ILE A 114 -3.46 2.11 5.14
C ILE A 114 -2.14 2.87 5.34
N CYS A 115 -1.00 2.18 5.20
CA CYS A 115 0.33 2.80 5.32
C CYS A 115 0.82 3.49 4.04
N CYS A 116 0.20 3.22 2.88
CA CYS A 116 0.61 3.77 1.59
C CYS A 116 -0.57 4.16 0.70
N SER A 117 -1.66 3.39 0.70
CA SER A 117 -2.82 3.62 -0.16
C SER A 117 -3.64 4.84 0.29
N ARG A 118 -4.34 5.47 -0.66
CA ARG A 118 -5.18 6.66 -0.45
C ARG A 118 -6.62 6.40 -0.89
N ALA A 119 -7.46 7.42 -0.94
CA ALA A 119 -8.79 7.35 -1.55
C ALA A 119 -8.75 7.89 -2.99
N LYS A 120 -9.48 7.26 -3.93
CA LYS A 120 -9.69 7.79 -5.30
C LYS A 120 -10.66 8.97 -5.36
N GLY A 121 -11.41 9.21 -4.27
CA GLY A 121 -12.38 10.29 -4.16
C GLY A 121 -12.27 11.04 -2.83
N GLY A 122 -13.25 11.89 -2.55
CA GLY A 122 -13.21 12.78 -1.38
C GLY A 122 -13.56 12.13 -0.04
N ARG A 123 -13.98 10.86 0.01
CA ARG A 123 -14.40 10.16 1.24
C ARG A 123 -14.09 8.67 1.19
N LEU A 124 -13.69 8.14 2.34
CA LEU A 124 -13.42 6.71 2.55
C LEU A 124 -13.82 6.29 3.97
N VAL A 125 -14.55 5.18 4.09
CA VAL A 125 -14.99 4.62 5.37
C VAL A 125 -14.32 3.27 5.58
N LEU A 126 -13.63 3.10 6.71
CA LEU A 126 -12.88 1.90 7.06
C LEU A 126 -13.47 1.19 8.29
N ASP A 127 -13.35 -0.14 8.34
CA ASP A 127 -13.76 -0.94 9.49
C ASP A 127 -12.76 -0.87 10.67
N LEU A 128 -12.61 0.33 11.22
CA LEU A 128 -11.76 0.65 12.38
C LEU A 128 -12.50 1.45 13.44
#